data_AF-A0A519E663-F1
#
_entry.id   AF-A0A519E663-F1
#
_cell.length_a   1.000
_cell.length_b   1.000
_cell.length_c   1.000
_cell.angle_alpha   90.00
_cell.angle_beta   90.00
_cell.angle_gamma   90.00
#
_symmetry.space_group_name_H-M   'P 1'
#
loop_
_entity.id
_entity.type
_entity.pdbx_description
1 polymer ?
#
loop_
_entity_poly.entity_id
_entity_poly.type
_entity_poly.pdbx_seq_one_letter_code
_entity_poly.pdbx_strand_id
1 'polypeptide(L)' 'MTYELLHHLTQAELPVVIYNQQLIQQLNAYENQSLIILAQRDGPRHAELFSKKGVQVLKITMAGRRTVRRHLKA' A
#
# COMPACT_ATOMS: atom_id res chain seq x y z
N MET A 1 -15.43 -7.17 3.90
CA MET A 1 -14.02 -7.62 4.04
C MET A 1 -13.09 -7.19 2.91
N THR A 2 -13.57 -6.65 1.78
CA THR A 2 -12.73 -6.34 0.61
C THR A 2 -11.64 -5.27 0.84
N TYR A 3 -11.77 -4.43 1.87
CA TYR A 3 -10.86 -3.30 2.12
C TYR A 3 -10.35 -3.21 3.57
N GLU A 4 -10.42 -4.30 4.33
CA GLU A 4 -10.05 -4.31 5.76
C GLU A 4 -8.56 -4.05 5.98
N LEU A 5 -7.69 -4.73 5.22
CA LEU A 5 -6.25 -4.45 5.22
C LEU A 5 -5.97 -2.99 4.84
N LEU A 6 -6.60 -2.50 3.77
CA LEU A 6 -6.40 -1.12 3.32
C LEU A 6 -6.85 -0.11 4.39
N HIS A 7 -7.95 -0.40 5.10
CA HIS A 7 -8.40 0.39 6.23
C HIS A 7 -7.34 0.46 7.34
N HIS A 8 -6.81 -0.68 7.80
CA HIS A 8 -5.76 -0.68 8.82
C HIS A 8 -4.52 0.10 8.38
N LEU A 9 -4.11 -0.04 7.11
CA LEU A 9 -2.99 0.71 6.56
C LEU A 9 -3.24 2.22 6.52
N THR A 10 -4.49 2.66 6.33
CA THR A 10 -4.82 4.11 6.39
C THR A 10 -4.74 4.70 7.79
N GLN A 11 -4.88 3.87 8.83
CA GLN A 11 -4.83 4.26 10.25
C GLN A 11 -3.45 4.03 10.88
N ALA A 12 -2.53 3.37 10.19
CA ALA A 12 -1.21 3.08 10.73
C ALA A 12 -0.39 4.36 10.93
N GLU A 13 0.02 4.62 12.17
CA GLU A 13 0.89 5.73 12.53
C GLU A 13 2.38 5.37 12.42
N LEU A 14 2.69 4.07 12.46
CA LEU A 14 4.04 3.52 12.36
C LEU A 14 4.25 2.79 11.02
N PRO A 15 5.49 2.69 10.53
CA PRO A 15 5.81 1.86 9.37
C PRO A 15 5.37 0.40 9.59
N VAL A 16 4.60 -0.13 8.65
CA VAL A 16 4.10 -1.51 8.69
C VAL A 16 4.95 -2.37 7.76
N VAL A 17 5.44 -3.50 8.26
CA VAL A 17 6.14 -4.51 7.46
C VAL A 17 5.24 -5.74 7.33
N ILE A 18 4.96 -6.14 6.09
CA ILE A 18 4.06 -7.25 5.79
C ILE A 18 4.87 -8.40 5.19
N TYR A 19 4.91 -9.53 5.91
CA TYR A 19 5.54 -10.77 5.46
C TYR A 19 4.54 -11.84 5.00
N ASN A 20 3.25 -11.65 5.31
CA ASN A 20 2.21 -12.62 4.99
C ASN A 20 1.87 -12.56 3.48
N GLN A 21 2.00 -13.70 2.80
CA GLN A 21 1.82 -13.80 1.35
C GLN A 21 0.40 -13.47 0.88
N GLN A 22 -0.63 -13.82 1.66
CA GLN A 22 -2.02 -13.49 1.31
C GLN A 22 -2.26 -11.99 1.39
N LEU A 23 -1.71 -11.31 2.39
CA LEU A 23 -1.79 -9.85 2.51
C LEU A 23 -1.01 -9.16 1.38
N ILE A 24 0.14 -9.70 0.99
CA ILE A 24 0.89 -9.22 -0.17
C ILE A 24 0.06 -9.34 -1.46
N GLN A 25 -0.65 -10.45 -1.66
CA GLN A 25 -1.56 -10.61 -2.81
C GLN A 25 -2.71 -9.59 -2.79
N GLN A 26 -3.24 -9.25 -1.61
CA GLN A 26 -4.24 -8.19 -1.49
C GLN A 26 -3.67 -6.82 -1.86
N LEU A 27 -2.41 -6.52 -1.50
CA LEU A 27 -1.75 -5.29 -1.92
C LEU A 27 -1.66 -5.18 -3.45
N ASN A 28 -1.33 -6.27 -4.14
CA ASN A 28 -1.31 -6.30 -5.60
C ASN A 28 -2.69 -6.03 -6.20
N ALA A 29 -3.76 -6.55 -5.59
CA ALA A 29 -5.12 -6.25 -6.03
C ALA A 29 -5.48 -4.76 -5.84
N TYR A 30 -5.04 -4.15 -4.74
CA TYR A 30 -5.23 -2.71 -4.50
C TYR A 30 -4.40 -1.85 -5.46
N GLU A 31 -3.21 -2.29 -5.86
CA GLU A 31 -2.39 -1.63 -6.88
C GLU A 31 -3.10 -1.64 -8.24
N ASN A 32 -3.63 -2.80 -8.67
CA ASN A 32 -4.41 -2.92 -9.90
C ASN A 32 -5.66 -2.02 -9.90
N GLN A 33 -6.22 -1.74 -8.71
CA GLN A 33 -7.34 -0.82 -8.52
C GLN A 33 -6.93 0.65 -8.34
N SER A 34 -5.65 0.98 -8.48
CA SER A 34 -5.08 2.32 -8.25
C SER A 34 -5.34 2.89 -6.83
N LEU A 35 -5.56 2.02 -5.85
CA LEU A 35 -5.78 2.41 -4.45
C LEU A 35 -4.48 2.61 -3.69
N ILE A 36 -3.41 1.96 -4.15
CA ILE A 36 -2.03 2.15 -3.69
C ILE A 36 -1.10 2.28 -4.90
N ILE A 37 0.06 2.87 -4.69
CA ILE A 37 1.15 2.93 -5.68
C ILE A 37 2.45 2.46 -5.02
N LEU A 38 3.24 1.68 -5.76
CA LEU A 38 4.62 1.37 -5.38
C LEU A 38 5.48 2.63 -5.53
N ALA A 39 6.08 3.07 -4.43
CA ALA A 39 6.97 4.22 -4.40
C ALA A 39 8.38 3.85 -4.87
N GLN A 40 8.51 3.23 -6.04
CA GLN A 40 9.76 3.09 -6.77
C GLN A 40 9.49 2.46 -8.14
N ARG A 41 9.62 3.24 -9.22
CA ARG A 41 10.04 2.73 -10.52
C ARG A 41 10.82 3.74 -11.38
N ASP A 42 10.59 5.04 -11.24
CA ASP A 42 11.24 6.04 -12.13
C ASP A 42 11.90 7.21 -11.38
N GLY A 43 13.11 7.00 -10.84
CA GLY A 43 13.87 8.10 -10.26
C GLY A 43 15.34 7.74 -9.99
N PRO A 44 16.31 8.30 -10.75
CA PRO A 44 17.71 7.90 -10.69
C PRO A 44 18.46 8.36 -9.42
N ARG A 45 17.82 9.07 -8.48
CA ARG A 45 18.50 9.66 -7.30
C ARG A 45 18.08 9.11 -5.94
N HIS A 46 17.06 8.25 -5.86
CA HIS A 46 16.58 7.68 -4.59
C HIS A 46 16.54 6.14 -4.57
N ALA A 47 17.00 5.49 -5.64
CA ALA A 47 17.04 4.04 -5.77
C ALA A 47 18.09 3.37 -4.84
N GLU A 48 19.17 4.07 -4.50
CA GLU A 48 20.31 3.48 -3.80
C GLU A 48 20.07 3.19 -2.30
N LEU A 49 19.09 3.85 -1.67
CA LEU A 49 18.80 3.64 -0.24
C LEU A 49 17.80 2.50 0.03
N PHE A 50 16.96 2.11 -0.93
CA PHE A 50 15.90 1.11 -0.71
C PHE A 50 16.08 -0.19 -1.49
N SER A 51 16.96 -0.23 -2.49
CA SER A 51 17.22 -1.45 -3.28
C SER A 51 18.02 -2.53 -2.52
N LYS A 52 18.58 -2.24 -1.34
CA LYS A 52 19.52 -3.15 -0.66
C LYS A 52 18.89 -4.25 0.19
N LYS A 53 17.57 -4.29 0.44
CA LYS A 53 16.97 -5.25 1.41
C LYS A 53 15.60 -5.88 1.08
N GLY A 54 15.12 -5.84 -0.16
CA GLY A 54 13.87 -6.54 -0.52
C GLY A 54 12.60 -5.97 0.13
N VAL A 55 12.64 -4.70 0.57
CA VAL A 55 11.49 -3.99 1.14
C VAL A 55 10.95 -3.01 0.09
N GLN A 56 9.66 -3.08 -0.20
CA GLN A 56 8.98 -2.15 -1.11
C GLN A 56 8.17 -1.14 -0.32
N VAL A 57 8.35 0.14 -0.63
CA VAL A 57 7.58 1.23 -0.02
C VAL A 57 6.30 1.44 -0.82
N LEU A 58 5.15 1.48 -0.13
CA LEU A 58 3.84 1.68 -0.72
C LEU A 58 3.28 3.04 -0.28
N LYS A 59 2.60 3.74 -1.18
CA LYS A 59 1.82 4.95 -0.86
C LYS A 59 0.35 4.69 -1.12
N ILE A 60 -0.50 5.04 -0.17
CA ILE A 60 -1.96 4.97 -0.34
C ILE A 60 -2.43 6.20 -1.11
N THR A 61 -3.17 6.00 -2.19
CA THR A 61 -3.68 7.10 -3.03
C THR A 61 -4.88 7.78 -2.37
N MET A 62 -5.23 8.96 -2.86
CA MET A 62 -6.48 9.62 -2.47
C MET A 62 -7.72 8.77 -2.80
N ALA A 63 -7.68 8.02 -3.90
CA ALA A 63 -8.73 7.08 -4.26
C ALA A 63 -8.82 5.93 -3.25
N GLY A 64 -7.68 5.38 -2.81
CA GLY A 64 -7.61 4.39 -1.72
C GLY A 64 -8.28 4.88 -0.43
N ARG A 65 -7.89 6.07 0.04
CA ARG A 65 -8.48 6.67 1.25
C ARG A 65 -9.99 6.91 1.13
N ARG A 66 -10.47 7.37 -0.03
CA ARG A 66 -11.90 7.59 -0.28
C ARG A 66 -12.67 6.27 -0.33
N THR A 67 -12.09 5.23 -0.91
CA THR A 67 -12.70 3.89 -1.00
C THR A 67 -12.93 3.30 0.38
N VAL A 68 -11.91 3.36 1.26
CA VAL A 68 -12.04 2.97 2.67
C VAL A 68 -13.16 3.76 3.36
N ARG A 69 -13.18 5.10 3.21
CA ARG A 69 -14.23 5.93 3.82
C ARG A 69 -15.64 5.58 3.35
N ARG A 70 -15.82 5.20 2.07
CA ARG A 70 -17.11 4.75 1.54
C ARG A 70 -17.49 3.39 2.11
N HIS A 71 -16.53 2.47 2.20
CA HIS A 71 -16.75 1.13 2.74
C HIS A 71 -17.19 1.14 4.21
N LEU A 72 -16.65 2.05 5.03
CA LEU A 72 -17.00 2.18 6.45
C LEU A 72 -18.36 2.87 6.70
N LYS A 73 -18.92 3.55 5.69
CA LYS A 73 -20.23 4.21 5.77
C LYS A 73 -21.38 3.34 5.27
N ALA A 74 -21.06 2.25 4.57
CA ALA A 74 -21.99 1.26 4.04
C ALA A 74 -22.19 0.14 5.06
#